data_AF-A0A3N4ISC5-F1
#
_entry.id   AF-A0A3N4ISC5-F1
#
_cell.length_a   1.000
_cell.length_b   1.000
_cell.length_c   1.000
_cell.angle_alpha   90.00
_cell.angle_beta   90.00
_cell.angle_gamma   90.00
#
_symmetry.space_group_name_H-M   'P 1'
#
loop_
_entity.id
_entity.type
_entity.pdbx_description
1 polymer ?
#
loop_
_entity_poly.entity_id
_entity_poly.type
_entity_poly.pdbx_seq_one_letter_code
_entity_poly.pdbx_strand_id
1 'polypeptide(L)'
;MCNEETLGLIEREFDLYKYHTREEMNGKKRNGWIRTMFYSAIQHLVRQDPVYYALNVAAQPDLNWRLVSYPYYTKDTSAGENTGFKHLDLNVPELLAEGRGENIIQSSVSIDDEYEDGCTIVVPGFQRNICEWWVRVEARGMTANGPTTGVAKTYTKDDERVFGAFIPTPCRRGGIRITRPEILHGSTPYCRTRRRTILPCFIAVSEDHHSLENSKCESWAELSACHREMEAPKRSTSGFGFAYGGPGFRFPATVQLASSSALGDAIVCGRRWDDPLVLGELKILLGACEKNAMHYVESCRRRLVENYITAAKAVFEIERVTYGNRSFSRRDSLPDAHACEDDTYSTLGLSDYSCDGASRGD
;
A
#
# COMPACT_ATOMS: atom_id res chain seq x y z
N MET A 1 24.69 -4.67 -5.77
CA MET A 1 25.05 -3.46 -4.99
C MET A 1 23.90 -2.49 -5.14
N CYS A 2 23.22 -2.14 -4.04
CA CYS A 2 22.22 -1.09 -4.06
C CYS A 2 22.97 0.25 -4.18
N ASN A 3 22.70 1.04 -5.21
CA ASN A 3 23.35 2.33 -5.41
C ASN A 3 22.80 3.30 -4.33
N GLU A 4 23.67 3.83 -3.46
CA GLU A 4 23.29 4.82 -2.44
C GLU A 4 22.54 6.01 -3.04
N GLU A 5 22.88 6.41 -4.28
CA GLU A 5 22.16 7.44 -5.02
C GLU A 5 20.68 7.07 -5.22
N THR A 6 20.38 5.82 -5.59
CA THR A 6 19.01 5.36 -5.82
C THR A 6 18.20 5.38 -4.53
N LEU A 7 18.78 4.92 -3.41
CA LEU A 7 18.11 4.97 -2.11
C LEU A 7 17.86 6.40 -1.66
N GLY A 8 18.84 7.30 -1.80
CA GLY A 8 18.69 8.71 -1.48
C GLY A 8 17.60 9.40 -2.32
N LEU A 9 17.46 9.04 -3.60
CA LEU A 9 16.36 9.53 -4.44
C LEU A 9 15.00 9.04 -3.95
N ILE A 10 14.87 7.76 -3.58
CA ILE A 10 13.63 7.19 -3.04
C ILE A 10 13.23 7.94 -1.77
N GLU A 11 14.18 8.17 -0.86
CA GLU A 11 13.91 8.86 0.40
C GLU A 11 13.41 10.28 0.17
N ARG A 12 14.11 11.05 -0.67
CA ARG A 12 13.72 12.42 -1.02
C ARG A 12 12.40 12.47 -1.77
N GLU A 13 12.09 11.46 -2.59
CA GLU A 13 10.82 11.40 -3.31
C GLU A 13 9.64 11.23 -2.33
N PHE A 14 9.76 10.35 -1.33
CA PHE A 14 8.76 10.27 -0.26
C PHE A 14 8.59 11.60 0.48
N ASP A 15 9.69 12.27 0.79
CA ASP A 15 9.65 13.58 1.47
C ASP A 15 8.98 14.67 0.62
N LEU A 16 9.24 14.68 -0.69
CA LEU A 16 8.58 15.56 -1.66
C LEU A 16 7.06 15.37 -1.62
N TYR A 17 6.59 14.13 -1.75
CA TYR A 17 5.16 13.84 -1.76
C TYR A 17 4.51 14.11 -0.40
N LYS A 18 5.20 13.83 0.71
CA LYS A 18 4.75 14.17 2.05
C LYS A 18 4.59 15.68 2.22
N TYR A 19 5.57 16.46 1.78
CA TYR A 19 5.55 17.93 1.83
C TYR A 19 4.34 18.52 1.10
N HIS A 20 3.94 17.93 -0.04
CA HIS A 20 2.76 18.35 -0.80
C HIS A 20 1.45 17.69 -0.38
N THR A 21 1.47 16.80 0.61
CA THR A 21 0.28 16.14 1.15
C THR A 21 -0.26 16.95 2.31
N ARG A 22 -1.57 17.23 2.30
CA ARG A 22 -2.23 17.90 3.43
C ARG A 22 -2.38 16.93 4.61
N GLU A 23 -2.15 17.43 5.82
CA GLU A 23 -2.38 16.65 7.05
C GLU A 23 -3.86 16.28 7.26
N GLU A 24 -4.77 17.06 6.68
CA GLU A 24 -6.20 16.73 6.64
C GLU A 24 -6.75 16.92 5.22
N MET A 25 -7.51 15.93 4.75
CA MET A 25 -8.29 16.01 3.50
C MET A 25 -9.66 15.42 3.73
N ASN A 26 -10.72 16.12 3.30
CA ASN A 26 -12.12 15.69 3.42
C ASN A 26 -12.52 15.30 4.86
N GLY A 27 -12.09 16.07 5.86
CA GLY A 27 -12.38 15.82 7.27
C GLY A 27 -11.61 14.63 7.89
N LYS A 28 -10.63 14.07 7.16
CA LYS A 28 -9.84 12.91 7.62
C LYS A 28 -8.37 13.27 7.72
N LYS A 29 -7.81 13.12 8.93
CA LYS A 29 -6.36 13.15 9.20
C LYS A 29 -5.62 12.19 8.28
N ARG A 30 -4.36 12.49 7.96
CA ARG A 30 -3.50 11.75 7.04
C ARG A 30 -3.42 10.25 7.40
N ASN A 31 -3.20 9.92 8.67
CA ASN A 31 -3.09 8.56 9.21
C ASN A 31 -2.07 7.71 8.44
N GLY A 32 -0.92 8.32 8.14
CA GLY A 32 0.19 7.71 7.41
C GLY A 32 -0.02 7.66 5.90
N TRP A 33 -1.18 8.04 5.36
CA TRP A 33 -1.46 7.92 3.93
C TRP A 33 -0.95 9.12 3.13
N ILE A 34 -0.16 8.87 2.08
CA ILE A 34 0.31 9.91 1.15
C ILE A 34 -0.61 9.93 -0.07
N ARG A 35 -1.78 10.56 0.11
CA ARG A 35 -2.90 10.51 -0.85
C ARG A 35 -2.58 11.13 -2.21
N THR A 36 -1.50 11.89 -2.35
CA THR A 36 -1.03 12.47 -3.61
C THR A 36 -0.09 11.53 -4.38
N MET A 37 0.45 10.48 -3.73
CA MET A 37 1.48 9.59 -4.27
C MET A 37 0.86 8.33 -4.88
N PHE A 38 0.19 8.49 -6.02
CA PHE A 38 -0.39 7.38 -6.80
C PHE A 38 0.53 6.84 -7.90
N TYR A 39 1.38 7.72 -8.45
CA TYR A 39 2.22 7.47 -9.63
C TYR A 39 3.64 7.99 -9.43
N SER A 40 4.15 7.99 -8.19
CA SER A 40 5.57 8.27 -7.97
C SER A 40 6.46 7.38 -8.83
N ALA A 41 7.64 7.86 -9.20
CA ALA A 41 8.58 7.10 -10.00
C ALA A 41 8.95 5.79 -9.30
N ILE A 42 9.07 5.78 -7.97
CA ILE A 42 9.34 4.54 -7.21
C ILE A 42 8.17 3.55 -7.27
N GLN A 43 6.91 4.02 -7.27
CA GLN A 43 5.77 3.13 -7.50
C GLN A 43 5.83 2.50 -8.89
N HIS A 44 6.18 3.26 -9.93
CA HIS A 44 6.35 2.72 -11.28
C HIS A 44 7.46 1.67 -11.36
N LEU A 45 8.58 1.88 -10.67
CA LEU A 45 9.67 0.91 -10.58
C LEU A 45 9.19 -0.39 -9.92
N VAL A 46 8.56 -0.30 -8.75
CA VAL A 46 8.11 -1.48 -7.98
C VAL A 46 7.05 -2.27 -8.74
N ARG A 47 6.06 -1.59 -9.33
CA ARG A 47 4.95 -2.24 -10.06
C ARG A 47 5.44 -3.06 -11.25
N GLN A 48 6.47 -2.60 -11.94
CA GLN A 48 6.99 -3.23 -13.15
C GLN A 48 8.16 -4.19 -12.89
N ASP A 49 8.53 -4.43 -11.62
CA ASP A 49 9.58 -5.37 -11.29
C ASP A 49 9.16 -6.80 -11.65
N PRO A 50 9.92 -7.52 -12.51
CA PRO A 50 9.50 -8.83 -12.99
C PRO A 50 9.46 -9.90 -11.90
N VAL A 51 10.29 -9.81 -10.87
CA VAL A 51 10.25 -10.77 -9.75
C VAL A 51 9.02 -10.49 -8.90
N TYR A 52 8.75 -9.22 -8.60
CA TYR A 52 7.56 -8.85 -7.84
C TYR A 52 6.27 -9.29 -8.53
N TYR A 53 6.19 -9.08 -9.84
CA TYR A 53 5.11 -9.61 -10.67
C TYR A 53 5.03 -11.14 -10.61
N ALA A 54 6.13 -11.86 -10.84
CA ALA A 54 6.14 -13.32 -10.84
C ALA A 54 5.73 -13.93 -9.49
N LEU A 55 6.14 -13.31 -8.37
CA LEU A 55 5.71 -13.71 -7.04
C LEU A 55 4.19 -13.54 -6.83
N ASN A 56 3.61 -12.47 -7.37
CA ASN A 56 2.16 -12.26 -7.30
C ASN A 56 1.42 -13.26 -8.19
N VAL A 57 1.91 -13.54 -9.41
CA VAL A 57 1.35 -14.61 -10.27
C VAL A 57 1.41 -15.98 -9.56
N ALA A 58 2.53 -16.31 -8.94
CA ALA A 58 2.68 -17.58 -8.21
C ALA A 58 1.75 -17.67 -6.99
N ALA A 59 1.34 -16.54 -6.42
CA ALA A 59 0.40 -16.48 -5.31
C ALA A 59 -1.07 -16.52 -5.75
N GLN A 60 -1.36 -16.38 -7.05
CA GLN A 60 -2.72 -16.37 -7.57
C GLN A 60 -3.41 -17.73 -7.39
N PRO A 61 -4.62 -17.79 -6.82
CA PRO A 61 -5.32 -19.05 -6.58
C PRO A 61 -5.78 -19.71 -7.88
N ASP A 62 -6.18 -18.90 -8.85
CA ASP A 62 -6.70 -19.29 -10.16
C ASP A 62 -5.59 -19.43 -11.23
N LEU A 63 -4.33 -19.23 -10.83
CA LEU A 63 -3.15 -19.23 -11.71
C LEU A 63 -3.21 -18.19 -12.83
N ASN A 64 -4.00 -17.12 -12.68
CA ASN A 64 -4.10 -16.09 -13.68
C ASN A 64 -2.81 -15.26 -13.74
N TRP A 65 -2.16 -15.28 -14.90
CA TRP A 65 -0.93 -14.53 -15.15
C TRP A 65 -1.20 -13.13 -15.71
N ARG A 66 -2.43 -12.81 -16.15
CA ARG A 66 -2.76 -11.51 -16.74
C ARG A 66 -3.04 -10.48 -15.64
N LEU A 67 -2.03 -10.14 -14.86
CA LEU A 67 -2.16 -9.24 -13.71
C LEU A 67 -1.72 -7.83 -14.04
N VAL A 68 -2.64 -6.86 -13.95
CA VAL A 68 -2.30 -5.44 -14.09
C VAL A 68 -2.19 -4.78 -12.73
N SER A 69 -1.30 -3.80 -12.60
CA SER A 69 -1.19 -3.01 -11.39
C SER A 69 -2.29 -1.96 -11.35
N TYR A 70 -3.15 -2.06 -10.35
CA TYR A 70 -4.15 -1.08 -10.02
C TYR A 70 -3.52 0.04 -9.15
N PRO A 71 -3.55 1.31 -9.59
CA PRO A 71 -2.95 2.43 -8.87
C PRO A 71 -3.56 2.63 -7.48
N TYR A 72 -2.70 2.78 -6.49
CA TYR A 72 -3.08 3.02 -5.09
C TYR A 72 -2.05 3.94 -4.44
N TYR A 73 -2.45 4.73 -3.44
CA TYR A 73 -1.52 5.61 -2.70
C TYR A 73 -0.60 4.83 -1.75
N THR A 74 0.55 5.41 -1.42
CA THR A 74 1.53 4.83 -0.50
C THR A 74 1.24 5.17 0.97
N LYS A 75 1.97 4.52 1.86
CA LYS A 75 2.07 4.88 3.27
C LYS A 75 3.43 5.49 3.59
N ASP A 76 3.41 6.51 4.43
CA ASP A 76 4.55 7.12 5.11
C ASP A 76 4.08 7.53 6.50
N THR A 77 4.17 6.59 7.43
CA THR A 77 3.73 6.79 8.82
C THR A 77 4.84 7.49 9.58
N SER A 78 4.51 8.62 10.22
CA SER A 78 5.44 9.29 11.14
C SER A 78 5.48 8.55 12.48
N ALA A 79 6.57 8.72 13.23
CA ALA A 79 6.63 8.26 14.62
C ALA A 79 5.45 8.83 15.43
N GLY A 80 4.80 7.99 16.25
CA GLY A 80 3.65 8.35 17.08
C GLY A 80 2.30 8.49 16.35
N GLU A 81 2.27 8.42 15.01
CA GLU A 81 1.02 8.52 14.25
C GLU A 81 0.15 7.28 14.45
N ASN A 82 -1.16 7.48 14.69
CA ASN A 82 -2.08 6.36 14.89
C ASN A 82 -2.52 5.78 13.54
N THR A 83 -2.12 4.54 13.27
CA THR A 83 -2.48 3.79 12.04
C THR A 83 -3.26 2.52 12.31
N GLY A 84 -3.73 2.30 13.54
CA GLY A 84 -4.36 1.06 13.97
C GLY A 84 -5.70 0.79 13.30
N PHE A 85 -5.84 -0.38 12.70
CA PHE A 85 -7.11 -0.93 12.22
C PHE A 85 -7.02 -2.46 12.17
N LYS A 86 -8.17 -3.12 12.09
CA LYS A 86 -8.31 -4.56 11.86
C LYS A 86 -9.49 -4.79 10.90
N HIS A 87 -9.25 -5.47 9.78
CA HIS A 87 -10.29 -5.72 8.77
C HIS A 87 -9.97 -6.93 7.87
N LEU A 88 -10.89 -7.18 6.94
CA LEU A 88 -10.66 -7.87 5.67
C LEU A 88 -10.87 -6.85 4.54
N ASP A 89 -10.02 -6.88 3.52
CA ASP A 89 -10.19 -6.06 2.29
C ASP A 89 -11.27 -6.65 1.35
N LEU A 90 -12.14 -7.50 1.88
CA LEU A 90 -13.23 -8.17 1.19
C LEU A 90 -14.57 -7.91 1.87
N ASN A 91 -15.63 -8.00 1.07
CA ASN A 91 -16.98 -8.18 1.55
C ASN A 91 -17.22 -9.68 1.75
N VAL A 92 -17.31 -10.13 3.02
CA VAL A 92 -17.44 -11.56 3.32
C VAL A 92 -18.74 -12.16 2.77
N PRO A 93 -19.93 -11.53 2.91
CA PRO A 93 -21.14 -12.00 2.25
C PRO A 93 -20.98 -12.21 0.73
N GLU A 94 -20.40 -11.24 0.02
CA GLU A 94 -20.21 -11.35 -1.44
C GLU A 94 -19.16 -12.40 -1.82
N LEU A 95 -18.10 -12.57 -1.01
CA LEU A 95 -17.13 -13.65 -1.16
C LEU A 95 -17.83 -15.02 -1.03
N LEU A 96 -18.61 -15.22 0.03
CA LEU A 96 -19.23 -16.52 0.31
C LEU A 96 -20.34 -16.87 -0.67
N ALA A 97 -21.06 -15.86 -1.19
CA ALA A 97 -22.14 -16.06 -2.13
C ALA A 97 -21.66 -16.26 -3.59
N GLU A 98 -20.61 -15.53 -4.00
CA GLU A 98 -20.23 -15.41 -5.41
C GLU A 98 -18.74 -15.63 -5.70
N GLY A 99 -17.91 -15.91 -4.68
CA GLY A 99 -16.44 -15.98 -4.83
C GLY A 99 -15.78 -14.62 -5.06
N ARG A 100 -16.51 -13.51 -4.82
CA ARG A 100 -16.04 -12.18 -5.20
C ARG A 100 -14.78 -11.76 -4.43
N GLY A 101 -13.72 -11.48 -5.18
CA GLY A 101 -12.45 -10.98 -4.65
C GLY A 101 -11.51 -12.04 -4.10
N GLU A 102 -11.83 -13.33 -4.25
CA GLU A 102 -11.01 -14.45 -3.76
C GLU A 102 -9.59 -14.48 -4.37
N ASN A 103 -9.42 -13.92 -5.58
CA ASN A 103 -8.17 -13.88 -6.32
C ASN A 103 -7.44 -12.52 -6.22
N ILE A 104 -7.98 -11.54 -5.50
CA ILE A 104 -7.33 -10.23 -5.32
C ILE A 104 -6.25 -10.34 -4.25
N ILE A 105 -5.06 -10.81 -4.64
CA ILE A 105 -3.91 -10.92 -3.73
C ILE A 105 -3.48 -9.55 -3.24
N GLN A 106 -3.26 -9.45 -1.93
CA GLN A 106 -2.72 -8.24 -1.32
C GLN A 106 -1.20 -8.34 -1.29
N SER A 107 -0.53 -7.27 -1.72
CA SER A 107 0.93 -7.25 -1.69
C SER A 107 1.48 -5.88 -1.29
N SER A 108 2.65 -5.89 -0.66
CA SER A 108 3.35 -4.67 -0.27
C SER A 108 4.86 -4.81 -0.30
N VAL A 109 5.53 -3.67 -0.47
CA VAL A 109 6.99 -3.52 -0.34
C VAL A 109 7.28 -2.54 0.78
N SER A 110 8.07 -2.99 1.76
CA SER A 110 8.53 -2.14 2.86
C SER A 110 9.76 -1.34 2.44
N ILE A 111 9.70 -0.02 2.57
CA ILE A 111 10.81 0.88 2.23
C ILE A 111 11.72 1.10 3.45
N ASP A 112 11.16 0.95 4.64
CA ASP A 112 11.89 0.95 5.91
C ASP A 112 11.84 -0.44 6.55
N ASP A 113 12.74 -0.69 7.50
CA ASP A 113 12.60 -1.84 8.40
C ASP A 113 11.37 -1.63 9.29
N GLU A 114 10.45 -2.58 9.25
CA GLU A 114 9.33 -2.61 10.19
C GLU A 114 9.72 -3.35 11.47
N TYR A 115 9.11 -2.96 12.58
CA TYR A 115 9.30 -3.57 13.89
C TYR A 115 7.96 -4.04 14.48
N GLU A 116 7.98 -4.84 15.53
CA GLU A 116 6.76 -5.41 16.12
C GLU A 116 5.74 -4.34 16.57
N ASP A 117 6.21 -3.16 16.93
CA ASP A 117 5.41 -2.01 17.34
C ASP A 117 5.10 -1.04 16.19
N GLY A 118 5.35 -1.44 14.94
CA GLY A 118 5.32 -0.58 13.77
C GLY A 118 5.23 -1.38 12.48
N CYS A 119 4.22 -2.25 12.36
CA CYS A 119 4.11 -3.18 11.24
C CYS A 119 2.65 -3.54 10.92
N THR A 120 2.46 -4.36 9.89
CA THR A 120 1.18 -5.01 9.64
C THR A 120 1.01 -6.19 10.59
N ILE A 121 -0.20 -6.34 11.12
CA ILE A 121 -0.60 -7.48 11.96
C ILE A 121 -1.48 -8.44 11.15
N VAL A 122 -1.38 -9.74 11.41
CA VAL A 122 -2.18 -10.77 10.73
C VAL A 122 -2.67 -11.83 11.71
N VAL A 123 -3.70 -12.58 11.35
CA VAL A 123 -4.06 -13.84 12.00
C VAL A 123 -3.61 -15.01 11.10
N PRO A 124 -2.46 -15.64 11.37
CA PRO A 124 -1.90 -16.68 10.50
C PRO A 124 -2.85 -17.87 10.35
N GLY A 125 -3.09 -18.29 9.11
CA GLY A 125 -3.94 -19.44 8.82
C GLY A 125 -5.44 -19.16 8.82
N PHE A 126 -5.86 -17.93 9.16
CA PHE A 126 -7.27 -17.55 9.21
C PHE A 126 -8.01 -17.73 7.88
N GLN A 127 -7.31 -17.61 6.74
CA GLN A 127 -7.91 -17.78 5.41
C GLN A 127 -8.62 -19.13 5.23
N ARG A 128 -8.27 -20.17 6.00
CA ARG A 128 -8.91 -21.48 5.97
C ARG A 128 -10.23 -21.55 6.75
N ASN A 129 -10.53 -20.53 7.56
CA ASN A 129 -11.60 -20.53 8.55
C ASN A 129 -12.64 -19.43 8.33
N ILE A 130 -12.56 -18.69 7.22
CA ILE A 130 -13.44 -17.52 6.97
C ILE A 130 -14.92 -17.90 6.98
N CYS A 131 -15.30 -19.05 6.39
CA CYS A 131 -16.66 -19.55 6.40
C CYS A 131 -17.15 -19.88 7.83
N GLU A 132 -16.34 -20.62 8.61
CA GLU A 132 -16.70 -20.98 9.99
C GLU A 132 -16.85 -19.74 10.87
N TRP A 133 -15.91 -18.79 10.75
CA TRP A 133 -15.99 -17.54 11.48
C TRP A 133 -17.24 -16.74 11.08
N TRP A 134 -17.59 -16.68 9.80
CA TRP A 134 -18.76 -15.94 9.35
C TRP A 134 -20.07 -16.50 9.91
N VAL A 135 -20.23 -17.83 9.98
CA VAL A 135 -21.38 -18.47 10.64
C VAL A 135 -21.54 -18.01 12.09
N ARG A 136 -20.43 -17.80 12.81
CA ARG A 136 -20.45 -17.25 14.18
C ARG A 136 -20.83 -15.77 14.21
N VAL A 137 -20.41 -14.99 13.22
CA VAL A 137 -20.82 -13.58 13.08
C VAL A 137 -22.33 -13.49 12.85
N GLU A 138 -22.89 -14.36 12.01
CA GLU A 138 -24.32 -14.48 11.74
C GLU A 138 -25.11 -14.89 13.00
N ALA A 139 -24.64 -15.93 13.70
CA ALA A 139 -25.27 -16.39 14.95
C ALA A 139 -25.31 -15.30 16.04
N ARG A 140 -24.37 -14.36 16.01
CA ARG A 140 -24.33 -13.19 16.91
C ARG A 140 -25.15 -12.00 16.43
N GLY A 141 -25.73 -12.05 15.22
CA GLY A 141 -26.46 -10.93 14.62
C GLY A 141 -25.58 -9.71 14.32
N MET A 142 -24.27 -9.92 14.08
CA MET A 142 -23.30 -8.84 13.87
C MET A 142 -22.87 -8.69 12.40
N THR A 143 -23.68 -9.20 11.48
CA THR A 143 -23.42 -9.08 10.04
C THR A 143 -23.44 -7.63 9.60
N ALA A 144 -22.50 -7.26 8.76
CA ALA A 144 -22.47 -5.98 8.08
C ALA A 144 -22.21 -6.19 6.59
N ASN A 145 -22.77 -5.30 5.76
CA ASN A 145 -22.52 -5.29 4.33
C ASN A 145 -21.82 -3.98 3.97
N GLY A 146 -20.68 -4.06 3.30
CA GLY A 146 -19.83 -2.91 2.99
C GLY A 146 -18.73 -3.23 1.98
N PRO A 147 -17.92 -2.25 1.57
CA PRO A 147 -16.80 -2.46 0.64
C PRO A 147 -15.72 -3.40 1.18
N THR A 148 -15.56 -3.39 2.50
CA THR A 148 -14.61 -4.18 3.28
C THR A 148 -15.30 -4.62 4.57
N THR A 149 -14.74 -5.62 5.25
CA THR A 149 -15.33 -6.16 6.49
C THR A 149 -14.49 -5.72 7.68
N GLY A 150 -14.96 -4.72 8.41
CA GLY A 150 -14.33 -4.28 9.66
C GLY A 150 -14.54 -5.31 10.76
N VAL A 151 -13.46 -5.70 11.46
CA VAL A 151 -13.51 -6.81 12.42
C VAL A 151 -13.29 -6.43 13.87
N ALA A 152 -13.07 -5.15 14.14
CA ALA A 152 -12.78 -4.67 15.50
C ALA A 152 -13.86 -5.04 16.54
N LYS A 153 -15.12 -5.19 16.11
CA LYS A 153 -16.23 -5.59 16.97
C LYS A 153 -16.65 -7.05 16.79
N THR A 154 -16.42 -7.63 15.61
CA THR A 154 -16.95 -8.97 15.25
C THR A 154 -15.96 -10.10 15.51
N TYR A 155 -14.66 -9.83 15.61
CA TYR A 155 -13.64 -10.80 15.97
C TYR A 155 -13.37 -10.76 17.48
N THR A 156 -13.97 -11.69 18.22
CA THR A 156 -13.96 -11.67 19.69
C THR A 156 -12.81 -12.46 20.30
N LYS A 157 -12.69 -12.44 21.64
CA LYS A 157 -11.72 -13.30 22.36
C LYS A 157 -11.97 -14.79 22.18
N ASP A 158 -13.21 -15.20 21.97
CA ASP A 158 -13.51 -16.60 21.67
C ASP A 158 -13.09 -16.95 20.23
N ASP A 159 -13.24 -16.03 19.28
CA ASP A 159 -12.69 -16.20 17.94
C ASP A 159 -11.16 -16.27 17.97
N GLU A 160 -10.48 -15.42 18.77
CA GLU A 160 -9.03 -15.47 18.96
C GLU A 160 -8.55 -16.83 19.51
N ARG A 161 -9.32 -17.46 20.41
CA ARG A 161 -8.98 -18.78 20.96
C ARG A 161 -9.11 -19.90 19.93
N VAL A 162 -10.04 -19.77 18.98
CA VAL A 162 -10.29 -20.80 17.97
C VAL A 162 -9.43 -20.61 16.73
N PHE A 163 -9.34 -19.38 16.22
CA PHE A 163 -8.71 -19.07 14.93
C PHE A 163 -7.34 -18.40 15.05
N GLY A 164 -6.94 -17.98 16.26
CA GLY A 164 -5.65 -17.36 16.55
C GLY A 164 -5.74 -15.86 16.84
N ALA A 165 -4.72 -15.33 17.51
CA ALA A 165 -4.60 -13.90 17.77
C ALA A 165 -4.00 -13.15 16.57
N PHE A 166 -4.24 -11.84 16.51
CA PHE A 166 -3.45 -10.96 15.66
C PHE A 166 -2.01 -10.90 16.18
N ILE A 167 -1.05 -11.21 15.31
CA ILE A 167 0.37 -11.13 15.62
C ILE A 167 1.07 -10.08 14.74
N PRO A 168 2.05 -9.33 15.28
CA PRO A 168 2.97 -8.53 14.49
C PRO A 168 3.71 -9.40 13.48
N THR A 169 3.82 -8.92 12.24
CA THR A 169 4.62 -9.55 11.20
C THR A 169 5.50 -8.46 10.57
N PRO A 170 6.63 -8.08 11.18
CA PRO A 170 7.52 -7.08 10.61
C PRO A 170 8.12 -7.57 9.28
N CYS A 171 8.32 -6.63 8.37
CA CYS A 171 8.97 -6.83 7.09
C CYS A 171 10.20 -5.92 7.01
N ARG A 172 11.37 -6.47 6.69
CA ARG A 172 12.61 -5.70 6.53
C ARG A 172 12.52 -4.73 5.35
N ARG A 173 13.39 -3.72 5.31
CA ARG A 173 13.58 -2.85 4.15
C ARG A 173 13.83 -3.67 2.88
N GLY A 174 13.11 -3.34 1.81
CA GLY A 174 13.10 -4.07 0.54
C GLY A 174 12.38 -5.43 0.59
N GLY A 175 11.85 -5.80 1.76
CA GLY A 175 11.06 -7.01 1.93
C GLY A 175 9.68 -6.87 1.29
N ILE A 176 9.17 -8.02 0.84
CA ILE A 176 7.87 -8.16 0.19
C ILE A 176 6.95 -8.94 1.11
N ARG A 177 5.72 -8.46 1.29
CA ARG A 177 4.65 -9.20 1.93
C ARG A 177 3.58 -9.51 0.89
N ILE A 178 3.16 -10.77 0.84
CA ILE A 178 2.04 -11.22 0.00
C ILE A 178 1.08 -11.99 0.89
N THR A 179 -0.19 -11.62 0.85
CA THR A 179 -1.24 -12.27 1.63
C THR A 179 -2.48 -12.58 0.81
N ARG A 180 -3.12 -13.69 1.16
CA ARG A 180 -4.46 -14.06 0.71
C ARG A 180 -5.47 -13.01 1.16
N PRO A 181 -6.45 -12.63 0.33
CA PRO A 181 -7.42 -11.60 0.69
C PRO A 181 -8.34 -12.00 1.86
N GLU A 182 -8.48 -13.29 2.11
CA GLU A 182 -9.25 -13.84 3.24
C GLU A 182 -8.50 -13.77 4.58
N ILE A 183 -7.23 -13.36 4.60
CA ILE A 183 -6.49 -13.26 5.87
C ILE A 183 -6.96 -12.03 6.66
N LEU A 184 -7.33 -12.24 7.93
CA LEU A 184 -7.53 -11.12 8.84
C LEU A 184 -6.21 -10.39 9.02
N HIS A 185 -6.24 -9.08 8.80
CA HIS A 185 -5.07 -8.26 8.93
C HIS A 185 -5.40 -6.86 9.42
N GLY A 186 -4.35 -6.08 9.65
CA GLY A 186 -4.44 -4.74 10.20
C GLY A 186 -3.10 -4.06 10.25
N SER A 187 -3.01 -2.99 11.03
CA SER A 187 -1.75 -2.33 11.38
C SER A 187 -1.67 -2.16 12.89
N THR A 188 -0.45 -2.16 13.42
CA THR A 188 -0.22 -1.71 14.80
C THR A 188 -0.74 -0.29 14.99
N PRO A 189 -1.25 0.05 16.19
CA PRO A 189 -1.84 1.37 16.42
C PRO A 189 -0.81 2.48 16.32
N TYR A 190 0.37 2.31 16.90
CA TYR A 190 1.44 3.29 16.85
C TYR A 190 2.63 2.72 16.08
N CYS A 191 3.59 3.57 15.78
CA CYS A 191 4.90 3.21 15.25
C CYS A 191 5.94 4.09 15.95
N ARG A 192 7.02 3.51 16.50
CA ARG A 192 8.07 4.30 17.15
C ARG A 192 8.99 5.01 16.16
N THR A 193 9.10 4.47 14.95
CA THR A 193 9.95 4.98 13.88
C THR A 193 9.11 5.38 12.68
N ARG A 194 9.73 6.06 11.69
CA ARG A 194 9.09 6.26 10.39
C ARG A 194 8.89 4.90 9.70
N ARG A 195 7.72 4.69 9.09
CA ARG A 195 7.39 3.46 8.36
C ARG A 195 6.77 3.78 7.00
N ARG A 196 7.51 3.55 5.94
CA ARG A 196 7.05 3.69 4.56
C ARG A 196 6.75 2.34 3.91
N THR A 197 5.64 2.29 3.17
CA THR A 197 5.19 1.08 2.47
C THR A 197 4.57 1.46 1.13
N ILE A 198 4.97 0.74 0.08
CA ILE A 198 4.31 0.79 -1.22
C ILE A 198 3.35 -0.38 -1.31
N LEU A 199 2.14 -0.14 -1.83
CA LEU A 199 1.05 -1.10 -1.89
C LEU A 199 0.61 -1.30 -3.34
N PRO A 200 1.38 -2.02 -4.18
CA PRO A 200 0.92 -2.36 -5.51
C PRO A 200 -0.24 -3.35 -5.39
N CYS A 201 -1.41 -2.95 -5.83
CA CYS A 201 -2.53 -3.86 -5.96
C CYS A 201 -2.45 -4.50 -7.35
N PHE A 202 -2.38 -5.82 -7.44
CA PHE A 202 -2.53 -6.51 -8.72
C PHE A 202 -3.95 -7.03 -8.84
N ILE A 203 -4.52 -6.85 -10.03
CA ILE A 203 -5.87 -7.29 -10.35
C ILE A 203 -5.83 -8.06 -11.67
N ALA A 204 -6.56 -9.17 -11.72
CA ALA A 204 -6.59 -10.03 -12.88
C ALA A 204 -7.41 -9.42 -14.02
N VAL A 205 -6.91 -9.57 -15.25
CA VAL A 205 -7.62 -9.27 -16.50
C VAL A 205 -8.24 -10.56 -17.03
N SER A 206 -9.52 -10.45 -17.38
CA SER A 206 -10.31 -11.54 -17.95
C SER A 206 -9.81 -11.91 -19.36
N GLU A 207 -10.26 -13.06 -19.87
CA GLU A 207 -9.89 -13.54 -21.21
C GLU A 207 -10.35 -12.65 -22.36
N ASP A 208 -11.34 -11.79 -22.12
CA ASP A 208 -11.78 -10.76 -23.07
C ASP A 208 -10.76 -9.61 -23.23
N HIS A 209 -9.70 -9.60 -22.41
CA HIS A 209 -8.68 -8.55 -22.35
C HIS A 209 -9.26 -7.14 -22.10
N HIS A 210 -10.45 -7.06 -21.51
CA HIS A 210 -11.17 -5.82 -21.28
C HIS A 210 -11.67 -5.72 -19.84
N SER A 211 -12.29 -6.78 -19.34
CA SER A 211 -12.89 -6.81 -18.01
C SER A 211 -11.86 -7.18 -16.95
N LEU A 212 -11.90 -6.50 -15.80
CA LEU A 212 -11.13 -6.89 -14.63
C LEU A 212 -11.96 -7.88 -13.79
N GLU A 213 -11.29 -8.70 -12.97
CA GLU A 213 -11.96 -9.72 -12.13
C GLU A 213 -13.06 -9.14 -11.24
N ASN A 214 -12.90 -7.89 -10.77
CA ASN A 214 -13.96 -7.17 -10.10
C ASN A 214 -14.65 -6.21 -11.08
N SER A 215 -15.81 -6.62 -11.60
CA SER A 215 -16.62 -5.81 -12.52
C SER A 215 -17.08 -4.46 -11.94
N LYS A 216 -17.01 -4.28 -10.62
CA LYS A 216 -17.34 -3.00 -9.97
C LYS A 216 -16.21 -1.98 -10.07
N CYS A 217 -14.97 -2.35 -10.42
CA CYS A 217 -13.88 -1.41 -10.63
C CYS A 217 -13.78 -0.95 -12.11
N GLU A 218 -12.71 -0.24 -12.44
CA GLU A 218 -12.40 0.23 -13.80
C GLU A 218 -12.27 -0.94 -14.78
N SER A 219 -12.58 -0.70 -16.05
CA SER A 219 -12.16 -1.60 -17.12
C SER A 219 -10.66 -1.49 -17.37
N TRP A 220 -10.09 -2.43 -18.14
CA TRP A 220 -8.71 -2.34 -18.59
C TRP A 220 -8.43 -1.02 -19.34
N ALA A 221 -9.36 -0.57 -20.19
CA ALA A 221 -9.22 0.66 -20.97
C ALA A 221 -9.25 1.91 -20.09
N GLU A 222 -10.13 1.94 -19.08
CA GLU A 222 -10.18 3.01 -18.09
C GLU A 222 -8.88 3.04 -17.27
N LEU A 223 -8.38 1.89 -16.84
CA LEU A 223 -7.12 1.78 -16.09
C LEU A 223 -5.90 2.17 -16.93
N SER A 224 -5.90 1.82 -18.22
CA SER A 224 -4.90 2.27 -19.20
C SER A 224 -4.88 3.79 -19.32
N ALA A 225 -6.06 4.43 -19.36
CA ALA A 225 -6.14 5.88 -19.33
C ALA A 225 -5.60 6.45 -18.01
N CYS A 226 -5.93 5.86 -16.86
CA CYS A 226 -5.38 6.28 -15.57
C CYS A 226 -3.84 6.25 -15.55
N HIS A 227 -3.20 5.17 -16.04
CA HIS A 227 -1.74 5.07 -16.11
C HIS A 227 -1.12 6.08 -17.08
N ARG A 228 -1.73 6.28 -18.25
CA ARG A 228 -1.24 7.22 -19.27
C ARG A 228 -1.35 8.67 -18.80
N GLU A 229 -2.47 9.04 -18.23
CA GLU A 229 -2.71 10.41 -17.73
C GLU A 229 -2.09 10.64 -16.34
N MET A 230 -1.71 9.57 -15.64
CA MET A 230 -1.24 9.57 -14.25
C MET A 230 -2.27 10.16 -13.27
N GLU A 231 -3.54 9.85 -13.53
CA GLU A 231 -4.67 10.23 -12.71
C GLU A 231 -5.14 9.07 -11.85
N ALA A 232 -5.47 9.35 -10.59
CA ALA A 232 -6.00 8.32 -9.70
C ALA A 232 -7.30 7.74 -10.29
N PRO A 233 -7.52 6.42 -10.19
CA PRO A 233 -8.78 5.83 -10.61
C PRO A 233 -9.95 6.41 -9.80
N LYS A 234 -11.18 6.25 -10.28
CA LYS A 234 -12.37 6.74 -9.58
C LYS A 234 -12.73 5.83 -8.41
N ARG A 235 -12.36 4.55 -8.53
CA ARG A 235 -12.63 3.49 -7.56
C ARG A 235 -11.32 2.91 -7.04
N SER A 236 -11.46 2.00 -6.08
CA SER A 236 -10.41 1.10 -5.63
C SER A 236 -10.70 -0.31 -6.15
N THR A 237 -9.81 -1.26 -5.86
CA THR A 237 -10.00 -2.67 -6.22
C THR A 237 -11.24 -3.32 -5.60
N SER A 238 -11.85 -2.72 -4.57
CA SER A 238 -13.15 -3.17 -4.04
C SER A 238 -14.35 -2.72 -4.90
N GLY A 239 -14.13 -1.81 -5.86
CA GLY A 239 -15.18 -1.18 -6.67
C GLY A 239 -15.79 0.07 -6.02
N PHE A 240 -15.36 0.42 -4.81
CA PHE A 240 -15.79 1.63 -4.11
C PHE A 240 -14.71 2.70 -4.14
N GLY A 241 -15.12 3.96 -3.93
CA GLY A 241 -14.17 5.08 -3.83
C GLY A 241 -13.17 4.91 -2.68
N PHE A 242 -12.05 5.63 -2.76
CA PHE A 242 -11.00 5.56 -1.74
C PHE A 242 -11.51 5.99 -0.37
N ALA A 243 -11.42 5.11 0.63
CA ALA A 243 -11.90 5.37 1.98
C ALA A 243 -11.31 6.65 2.61
N TYR A 244 -10.05 6.97 2.30
CA TYR A 244 -9.36 8.16 2.80
C TYR A 244 -9.39 9.35 1.81
N GLY A 245 -10.13 9.22 0.71
CA GLY A 245 -10.17 10.18 -0.39
C GLY A 245 -8.99 10.04 -1.35
N GLY A 246 -9.10 10.73 -2.47
CA GLY A 246 -8.01 10.96 -3.43
C GLY A 246 -7.67 12.44 -3.52
N PRO A 247 -6.57 12.81 -4.21
CA PRO A 247 -6.13 14.19 -4.33
C PRO A 247 -7.12 15.02 -5.17
N GLY A 248 -7.93 14.39 -6.02
CA GLY A 248 -8.85 15.07 -6.94
C GLY A 248 -8.14 15.75 -8.12
N PHE A 249 -6.82 15.60 -8.20
CA PHE A 249 -5.97 16.11 -9.27
C PHE A 249 -4.75 15.20 -9.43
N ARG A 250 -4.17 15.14 -10.63
CA ARG A 250 -2.85 14.57 -10.87
C ARG A 250 -1.79 15.41 -10.18
N PHE A 251 -0.89 14.78 -9.42
CA PHE A 251 0.26 15.50 -8.85
C PHE A 251 1.12 16.10 -9.99
N PRO A 252 1.29 17.44 -10.08
CA PRO A 252 1.80 18.09 -11.29
C PRO A 252 3.17 17.62 -11.75
N ALA A 253 4.06 17.29 -10.81
CA ALA A 253 5.42 16.88 -11.11
C ALA A 253 5.57 15.39 -11.46
N THR A 254 4.48 14.63 -11.49
CA THR A 254 4.53 13.20 -11.82
C THR A 254 4.97 12.99 -13.27
N VAL A 255 5.91 12.05 -13.46
CA VAL A 255 6.51 11.68 -14.74
C VAL A 255 6.33 10.18 -14.97
N GLN A 256 5.97 9.80 -16.19
CA GLN A 256 5.86 8.40 -16.59
C GLN A 256 7.26 7.79 -16.76
N LEU A 257 7.44 6.58 -16.25
CA LEU A 257 8.67 5.81 -16.47
C LEU A 257 8.75 5.36 -17.94
N ALA A 258 9.92 5.47 -18.56
CA ALA A 258 10.14 4.86 -19.88
C ALA A 258 9.99 3.33 -19.83
N SER A 259 9.58 2.74 -20.96
CA SER A 259 9.41 1.29 -21.08
C SER A 259 10.71 0.57 -20.74
N SER A 260 10.60 -0.45 -19.89
CA SER A 260 11.73 -1.30 -19.48
C SER A 260 11.61 -2.73 -20.00
N SER A 261 10.44 -3.13 -20.47
CA SER A 261 10.11 -4.46 -21.02
C SER A 261 8.67 -4.46 -21.53
N ALA A 262 8.33 -5.33 -22.48
CA ALA A 262 6.94 -5.45 -22.95
C ALA A 262 5.99 -5.92 -21.83
N LEU A 263 6.45 -6.85 -20.98
CA LEU A 263 5.72 -7.32 -19.81
C LEU A 263 5.49 -6.20 -18.79
N GLY A 264 6.51 -5.39 -18.50
CA GLY A 264 6.38 -4.19 -17.67
C GLY A 264 5.31 -3.24 -18.18
N ASP A 265 5.30 -2.98 -19.50
CA ASP A 265 4.26 -2.17 -20.13
C ASP A 265 2.86 -2.80 -19.96
N ALA A 266 2.73 -4.13 -20.11
CA ALA A 266 1.45 -4.81 -19.93
C ALA A 266 0.93 -4.69 -18.49
N ILE A 267 1.82 -4.79 -17.50
CA ILE A 267 1.50 -4.63 -16.08
C ILE A 267 0.90 -3.25 -15.79
N VAL A 268 1.35 -2.19 -16.47
CA VAL A 268 0.81 -0.82 -16.32
C VAL A 268 -0.21 -0.45 -17.40
N CYS A 269 -0.84 -1.46 -18.02
CA CYS A 269 -1.86 -1.29 -19.06
C CYS A 269 -1.40 -0.48 -20.29
N GLY A 270 -0.09 -0.42 -20.55
CA GLY A 270 0.51 0.18 -21.75
C GLY A 270 0.51 -0.76 -22.95
N ARG A 271 0.42 -2.08 -22.70
CA ARG A 271 0.28 -3.13 -23.73
C ARG A 271 -0.79 -4.14 -23.33
N ARG A 272 -1.37 -4.80 -24.34
CA ARG A 272 -2.31 -5.90 -24.10
C ARG A 272 -1.56 -7.20 -23.81
N TRP A 273 -2.20 -8.08 -23.05
CA TRP A 273 -1.66 -9.40 -22.72
C TRP A 273 -1.58 -10.37 -23.90
N ASP A 274 -2.29 -10.10 -25.00
CA ASP A 274 -2.24 -10.86 -26.26
C ASP A 274 -1.14 -10.37 -27.23
N ASP A 275 -0.37 -9.35 -26.85
CA ASP A 275 0.78 -8.89 -27.63
C ASP A 275 1.87 -9.99 -27.68
N PRO A 276 2.34 -10.41 -28.87
CA PRO A 276 3.38 -11.43 -29.01
C PRO A 276 4.67 -11.15 -28.23
N LEU A 277 5.05 -9.88 -28.05
CA LEU A 277 6.23 -9.50 -27.28
C LEU A 277 6.01 -9.74 -25.78
N VAL A 278 4.81 -9.45 -25.26
CA VAL A 278 4.43 -9.73 -23.87
C VAL A 278 4.45 -11.24 -23.62
N LEU A 279 3.84 -12.01 -24.52
CA LEU A 279 3.83 -13.48 -24.44
C LEU A 279 5.24 -14.08 -24.55
N GLY A 280 6.11 -13.49 -25.36
CA GLY A 280 7.51 -13.89 -25.47
C GLY A 280 8.28 -13.71 -24.16
N GLU A 281 8.14 -12.55 -23.52
CA GLU A 281 8.80 -12.27 -22.24
C GLU A 281 8.22 -13.11 -21.10
N LEU A 282 6.90 -13.34 -21.07
CA LEU A 282 6.26 -14.24 -20.11
C LEU A 282 6.82 -15.66 -20.17
N LYS A 283 7.00 -16.19 -21.37
CA LYS A 283 7.60 -17.53 -21.56
C LYS A 283 9.03 -17.61 -21.05
N ILE A 284 9.77 -16.49 -21.05
CA ILE A 284 11.12 -16.44 -20.48
C ILE A 284 11.03 -16.38 -18.95
N LEU A 285 10.22 -15.48 -18.41
CA LEU A 285 10.13 -15.22 -16.96
C LEU A 285 9.51 -16.39 -16.18
N LEU A 286 8.40 -16.95 -16.69
CA LEU A 286 7.64 -18.04 -16.06
C LEU A 286 7.96 -19.41 -16.67
N GLY A 287 8.96 -19.48 -17.55
CA GLY A 287 9.39 -20.71 -18.19
C GLY A 287 10.24 -21.61 -17.28
N ALA A 288 10.55 -22.81 -17.76
CA ALA A 288 11.30 -23.81 -16.99
C ALA A 288 12.80 -23.48 -16.81
N CYS A 289 13.36 -22.54 -17.58
CA CYS A 289 14.79 -22.22 -17.54
C CYS A 289 15.08 -21.06 -16.59
N GLU A 290 15.41 -21.39 -15.33
CA GLU A 290 15.75 -20.42 -14.29
C GLU A 290 16.85 -19.44 -14.73
N LYS A 291 17.89 -19.92 -15.42
CA LYS A 291 18.98 -19.07 -15.90
C LYS A 291 18.50 -18.00 -16.88
N ASN A 292 17.58 -18.34 -17.78
CA ASN A 292 17.03 -17.37 -18.73
C ASN A 292 16.11 -16.36 -18.02
N ALA A 293 15.29 -16.84 -17.08
CA ALA A 293 14.45 -15.98 -16.26
C ALA A 293 15.28 -14.98 -15.46
N MET A 294 16.36 -15.43 -14.80
CA MET A 294 17.24 -14.57 -14.01
C MET A 294 18.01 -13.56 -14.87
N HIS A 295 18.50 -13.95 -16.04
CA HIS A 295 19.11 -13.00 -16.99
C HIS A 295 18.11 -11.92 -17.42
N TYR A 296 16.87 -12.32 -17.75
CA TYR A 296 15.80 -11.39 -18.11
C TYR A 296 15.51 -10.43 -16.96
N VAL A 297 15.36 -10.95 -15.73
CA VAL A 297 15.15 -10.15 -14.50
C VAL A 297 16.26 -9.12 -14.31
N GLU A 298 17.53 -9.53 -14.37
CA GLU A 298 18.68 -8.65 -14.19
C GLU A 298 18.69 -7.53 -15.24
N SER A 299 18.43 -7.89 -16.50
CA SER A 299 18.40 -6.92 -17.59
C SER A 299 17.23 -5.93 -17.46
N CYS A 300 16.04 -6.39 -17.05
CA CYS A 300 14.89 -5.55 -16.82
C CYS A 300 15.10 -4.61 -15.62
N ARG A 301 15.60 -5.13 -14.49
CA ARG A 301 15.88 -4.33 -13.29
C ARG A 301 16.91 -3.24 -13.53
N ARG A 302 17.96 -3.52 -14.31
CA ARG A 302 18.93 -2.50 -14.69
C ARG A 302 18.26 -1.34 -15.44
N ARG A 303 17.44 -1.64 -16.46
CA ARG A 303 16.69 -0.61 -17.20
C ARG A 303 15.69 0.14 -16.32
N LEU A 304 14.97 -0.57 -15.44
CA LEU A 304 14.03 0.04 -14.48
C LEU A 304 14.74 1.05 -13.57
N VAL A 305 15.93 0.73 -13.05
CA VAL A 305 16.72 1.62 -12.21
C VAL A 305 17.22 2.84 -12.99
N GLU A 306 17.76 2.65 -14.20
CA GLU A 306 18.19 3.74 -15.08
C GLU A 306 17.04 4.71 -15.42
N ASN A 307 15.89 4.15 -15.78
CA ASN A 307 14.68 4.90 -16.07
C ASN A 307 14.14 5.60 -14.81
N TYR A 308 14.22 4.97 -13.64
CA TYR A 308 13.79 5.54 -12.38
C TYR A 308 14.63 6.75 -12.01
N ILE A 309 15.96 6.64 -12.07
CA ILE A 309 16.86 7.76 -11.75
C ILE A 309 16.56 8.95 -12.65
N THR A 310 16.34 8.71 -13.95
CA THR A 310 15.97 9.75 -14.91
C THR A 310 14.63 10.39 -14.56
N ALA A 311 13.59 9.59 -14.31
CA ALA A 311 12.26 10.07 -13.97
C ALA A 311 12.24 10.83 -12.64
N ALA A 312 12.90 10.32 -11.59
CA ALA A 312 12.99 10.96 -10.29
C ALA A 312 13.66 12.34 -10.38
N LYS A 313 14.77 12.46 -11.13
CA LYS A 313 15.42 13.76 -11.36
C LYS A 313 14.50 14.74 -12.08
N ALA A 314 13.73 14.28 -13.07
CA ALA A 314 12.74 15.09 -13.76
C ALA A 314 11.59 15.52 -12.84
N VAL A 315 11.11 14.65 -11.94
CA VAL A 315 10.09 14.98 -10.93
C VAL A 315 10.55 16.16 -10.07
N PHE A 316 11.77 16.13 -9.54
CA PHE A 316 12.28 17.25 -8.72
C PHE A 316 12.39 18.56 -9.50
N GLU A 317 12.84 18.50 -10.76
CA GLU A 317 12.97 19.70 -11.59
C GLU A 317 11.60 20.30 -11.95
N ILE A 318 10.64 19.45 -12.37
CA ILE A 318 9.27 19.90 -12.68
C ILE A 318 8.58 20.43 -11.44
N GLU A 319 8.78 19.79 -10.27
CA GLU A 319 8.24 20.29 -9.00
C GLU A 319 8.78 21.68 -8.68
N ARG A 320 10.09 21.89 -8.83
CA ARG A 320 10.74 23.17 -8.58
C ARG A 320 10.18 24.28 -9.45
N VAL A 321 9.97 24.00 -10.74
CA VAL A 321 9.38 24.94 -11.69
C VAL A 321 7.91 25.20 -11.38
N THR A 322 7.13 24.14 -11.11
CA THR A 322 5.68 24.24 -10.93
C THR A 322 5.30 24.98 -9.65
N TYR A 323 6.00 24.71 -8.55
CA TYR A 323 5.66 25.27 -7.24
C TYR A 323 6.44 26.54 -6.91
N GLY A 324 7.52 26.86 -7.63
CA GLY A 324 8.30 28.08 -7.48
C GLY A 324 8.73 28.31 -6.03
N ASN A 325 8.23 29.36 -5.40
CA ASN A 325 8.54 29.70 -4.00
C ASN A 325 7.97 28.70 -2.97
N ARG A 326 7.04 27.83 -3.38
CA ARG A 326 6.47 26.75 -2.54
C ARG A 326 7.12 25.40 -2.81
N SER A 327 8.19 25.33 -3.59
CA SER A 327 8.88 24.07 -3.90
C SER A 327 9.54 23.46 -2.66
N PHE A 328 9.49 22.13 -2.57
CA PHE A 328 10.23 21.32 -1.59
C PHE A 328 11.74 21.61 -1.63
N SER A 329 12.30 21.79 -2.83
CA SER A 329 13.74 22.00 -3.04
C SER A 329 14.28 23.31 -2.46
N ARG A 330 13.40 24.21 -2.00
CA ARG A 330 13.78 25.49 -1.39
C ARG A 330 13.70 25.50 0.14
N ARG A 331 13.28 24.40 0.78
CA ARG A 331 13.43 24.28 2.24
C ARG A 331 14.84 23.76 2.54
N ASP A 332 15.62 24.56 3.25
CA ASP A 332 16.97 24.21 3.71
C ASP A 332 17.00 23.00 4.66
N SER A 333 15.84 22.64 5.21
CA SER A 333 15.61 21.41 5.96
C SER A 333 14.11 21.13 6.01
N LEU A 334 13.72 19.87 5.87
CA LEU A 334 12.42 19.43 6.39
C LEU A 334 12.38 19.78 7.89
N PRO A 335 11.23 20.18 8.46
CA PRO A 335 11.10 20.16 9.91
C PRO A 335 11.45 18.74 10.35
N ASP A 336 12.48 18.62 11.18
CA ASP A 336 12.91 17.34 11.70
C ASP A 336 11.68 16.62 12.28
N ALA A 337 11.44 15.38 11.87
CA ALA A 337 10.45 14.52 12.52
C ALA A 337 10.83 14.21 13.99
N HIS A 338 11.95 14.77 14.45
CA HIS A 338 12.49 14.74 15.80
C HIS A 338 12.25 16.00 16.63
N ALA A 339 11.53 17.02 16.12
CA ALA A 339 11.06 18.11 16.96
C ALA A 339 9.89 17.65 17.84
N CYS A 340 10.20 16.78 18.79
CA CYS A 340 9.46 16.69 20.05
C CYS A 340 10.11 17.73 20.98
N GLU A 341 9.67 18.98 20.87
CA GLU A 341 9.75 19.96 21.96
C GLU A 341 8.33 19.91 22.56
N ASP A 342 8.08 19.32 23.72
CA ASP A 342 8.67 19.60 25.04
C ASP A 342 8.84 21.10 25.27
N ASP A 343 7.71 21.82 25.29
CA ASP A 343 7.48 22.92 26.23
C ASP A 343 6.00 23.38 26.21
N THR A 344 5.16 22.72 27.01
CA THR A 344 4.02 23.35 27.73
C THR A 344 3.46 22.37 28.77
N TYR A 345 4.22 22.03 29.79
CA TYR A 345 3.67 21.57 31.08
C TYR A 345 4.39 22.17 32.29
N SER A 346 5.01 23.35 32.10
CA SER A 346 5.48 24.23 33.16
C SER A 346 4.53 25.42 33.27
N THR A 347 3.34 25.20 33.83
CA THR A 347 2.49 26.16 34.58
C THR A 347 1.06 25.59 34.68
N LEU A 348 0.89 24.57 35.50
CA LEU A 348 -0.37 24.41 36.22
C LEU A 348 0.01 24.31 37.70
N GLY A 349 -0.49 25.29 38.45
CA GLY A 349 -0.10 25.55 39.82
C GLY A 349 -0.27 24.33 40.72
N LEU A 350 0.82 23.98 41.39
CA LEU A 350 0.75 23.41 42.73
C LEU A 350 0.18 24.50 43.65
N SER A 351 -1.11 24.40 43.95
CA SER A 351 -1.68 24.98 45.17
C SER A 351 -2.53 23.93 45.86
N ASP A 352 -2.04 23.54 47.03
CA ASP A 352 -2.77 23.15 48.22
C ASP A 352 -3.54 21.82 48.21
N TYR A 353 -2.81 20.76 48.56
CA TYR A 353 -3.30 19.79 49.55
C TYR A 353 -2.29 19.73 50.70
N SER A 354 -2.58 20.47 51.78
CA SER A 354 -1.88 20.30 53.05
C SER A 354 -2.29 18.95 53.65
N CYS A 355 -1.29 18.17 54.02
CA CYS A 355 -1.42 17.06 54.95
C CYS A 355 -0.98 17.56 56.33
N ASP A 356 -1.96 17.94 57.15
CA ASP A 356 -1.88 18.05 58.61
C ASP A 356 -3.26 17.61 59.11
N GLY A 357 -3.46 16.79 60.13
CA GLY A 357 -2.58 16.16 61.08
C GLY A 357 -3.42 15.19 61.92
N ALA A 358 -2.74 14.33 62.66
CA ALA A 358 -3.34 13.34 63.53
C ALA A 358 -4.08 13.95 64.75
N SER A 359 -5.05 13.16 65.25
CA SER A 359 -5.28 12.81 66.66
C SER A 359 -6.46 13.42 67.47
N ARG A 360 -7.07 12.50 68.26
CA ARG A 360 -7.91 12.63 69.50
C ARG A 360 -9.40 12.94 69.27
N GLY A 361 -10.32 12.03 69.60
CA GLY A 361 -10.91 11.80 70.94
C GLY A 361 -12.23 12.60 71.01
N ASP A 362 -13.43 12.10 71.32
CA ASP A 362 -13.96 10.92 72.02
C ASP A 362 -15.12 10.26 71.22
#